data_AF-A0A2E8HLU5-F1
#
_entry.id   AF-A0A2E8HLU5-F1
#
_cell.length_a   1.000
_cell.length_b   1.000
_cell.length_c   1.000
_cell.angle_alpha   90.00
_cell.angle_beta   90.00
_cell.angle_gamma   90.00
#
_symmetry.space_group_name_H-M   'P 1'
#
loop_
_entity.id
_entity.type
_entity.pdbx_description
1 polymer ?
#
loop_
_entity_poly.entity_id
_entity_poly.type
_entity_poly.pdbx_seq_one_letter_code
_entity_poly.pdbx_strand_id
1 'polypeptide(L)' 'MEGEVADPVNPPPGCAFHPRCPFVQDRCRSQVPELRQLEGKRRVSCHRAEELDLA' A
#
# COMPACT_ATOMS: atom_id res chain seq x y z
N MET A 1 22.68 25.43 17.22
CA MET A 1 21.53 25.31 16.30
C MET A 1 21.25 23.83 16.19
N GLU A 2 20.40 23.34 17.08
CA GLU A 2 19.92 21.96 17.09
C GLU A 2 18.92 21.80 15.94
N GLY A 3 19.21 20.91 15.00
CA GLY A 3 18.40 20.72 13.81
C GLY A 3 18.75 19.42 13.15
N GLU A 4 18.14 18.33 13.60
CA GLU A 4 18.11 17.08 12.83
C GLU A 4 16.83 16.32 13.17
N VAL A 5 15.74 16.80 12.57
CA VAL A 5 14.55 15.98 12.34
C VAL A 5 14.90 15.08 11.15
N ALA A 6 15.21 13.82 11.42
CA ALA A 6 15.53 12.82 10.40
C ALA A 6 14.57 11.63 10.58
N ASP A 7 13.76 11.15 9.63
CA ASP A 7 13.42 11.57 8.26
C ASP A 7 12.13 10.77 7.91
N PRO A 8 11.01 11.39 7.49
CA PRO A 8 9.87 10.64 6.92
C PRO A 8 10.18 10.05 5.52
N VAL A 9 11.44 10.08 5.09
CA VAL A 9 11.88 10.01 3.68
C VAL A 9 12.06 8.60 3.11
N ASN A 10 11.93 7.55 3.93
CA ASN A 10 12.01 6.16 3.45
C ASN A 10 10.76 5.37 3.84
N PRO A 11 9.61 5.62 3.17
CA PRO A 11 8.54 4.63 3.19
C PRO A 11 9.13 3.30 2.68
N PRO A 12 8.81 2.16 3.32
CA PRO A 12 9.26 0.87 2.83
C PRO A 12 8.82 0.73 1.37
N PRO A 13 9.66 0.15 0.49
CA PRO A 13 9.29 -0.05 -0.89
C PRO A 13 8.00 -0.87 -0.96
N GLY A 14 7.06 -0.44 -1.79
CA GLY A 14 5.81 -1.15 -1.99
C GLY A 14 4.60 -0.59 -1.25
N CYS A 15 3.67 -1.46 -0.86
CA CYS A 15 2.41 -1.08 -0.25
C CYS A 15 2.61 -0.64 1.20
N ALA A 16 2.21 0.59 1.54
CA ALA A 16 2.29 1.10 2.92
C ALA A 16 1.59 0.20 3.97
N PHE A 17 0.63 -0.62 3.54
CA PHE A 17 -0.10 -1.56 4.41
C PHE A 17 0.55 -2.95 4.50
N HIS A 18 1.59 -3.27 3.72
CA HIS A 18 2.23 -4.59 3.71
C HIS A 18 2.68 -5.10 5.10
N PRO A 19 3.16 -4.28 6.07
CA PRO A 19 3.59 -4.82 7.35
C PRO A 19 2.43 -5.17 8.28
N ARG A 20 1.21 -4.71 7.98
CA ARG A 20 0.00 -4.97 8.80
C ARG A 20 -1.11 -5.68 8.03
N CYS A 21 -0.93 -5.95 6.74
CA CYS A 21 -1.94 -6.57 5.89
C CYS A 21 -1.90 -8.10 6.05
N PRO A 22 -3.01 -8.76 6.45
CA PRO A 22 -3.06 -10.22 6.56
C PRO A 22 -3.04 -10.92 5.20
N PHE A 23 -3.31 -10.18 4.11
CA PHE A 23 -3.34 -10.68 2.73
C PHE A 23 -2.09 -10.28 1.94
N VAL A 24 -1.01 -9.87 2.61
CA VAL A 24 0.24 -9.44 1.97
C VAL A 24 0.81 -10.53 1.06
N GLN A 25 1.29 -10.13 -0.10
CA GLN A 25 2.04 -10.99 -1.04
C GLN A 25 3.41 -10.39 -1.32
N ASP A 26 4.31 -11.16 -1.95
CA ASP A 26 5.65 -10.68 -2.34
C ASP A 26 5.59 -9.37 -3.14
N ARG A 27 4.66 -9.25 -4.09
CA ARG A 27 4.47 -8.01 -4.87
C ARG A 27 4.17 -6.78 -4.00
N CYS A 28 3.50 -6.94 -2.85
CA CYS A 28 3.20 -5.84 -1.94
C CYS A 28 4.45 -5.29 -1.22
N ARG A 29 5.54 -6.06 -1.14
CA ARG A 29 6.80 -5.66 -0.48
C ARG A 29 7.78 -4.95 -1.41
N SER A 30 7.50 -4.93 -2.71
CA SER A 30 8.40 -4.35 -3.71
C SER A 30 7.68 -3.40 -4.68
N GLN A 31 6.37 -3.56 -4.89
CA GLN A 31 5.58 -2.69 -5.78
C GLN A 31 4.50 -1.95 -5.02
N VAL A 32 4.40 -0.65 -5.29
CA VAL A 32 3.32 0.20 -4.77
C VAL A 32 2.06 -0.12 -5.59
N PRO A 33 0.93 -0.46 -4.95
CA PRO A 33 -0.32 -0.69 -5.66
C PRO A 33 -0.83 0.62 -6.26
N GLU A 34 -1.21 0.57 -7.53
CA GLU A 34 -1.85 1.69 -8.21
C GLU A 34 -3.26 1.96 -7.65
N LEU A 35 -3.60 3.24 -7.53
CA LEU A 35 -4.94 3.66 -7.16
C LEU A 35 -5.87 3.48 -8.35
N ARG A 36 -6.68 2.41 -8.32
CA ARG A 36 -7.66 2.09 -9.36
C ARG A 36 -9.08 2.17 -8.82
N GLN A 37 -10.06 2.29 -9.72
CA GLN A 37 -11.46 2.18 -9.35
C GLN A 37 -11.88 0.71 -9.30
N LEU A 38 -12.44 0.30 -8.17
CA LEU A 38 -13.16 -0.96 -8.02
C LEU A 38 -14.66 -0.64 -8.17
N GLU A 39 -15.43 -1.63 -8.61
CA GLU A 39 -16.88 -1.57 -8.90
C GLU A 39 -17.62 -0.31 -8.42
N GLY A 40 -18.15 0.45 -9.38
CA GLY A 40 -18.88 1.70 -9.13
C GLY A 40 -17.95 2.88 -8.81
N LYS A 41 -18.11 3.48 -7.63
CA LYS A 41 -17.40 4.71 -7.21
C LYS A 41 -16.25 4.45 -6.20
N ARG A 42 -15.96 3.20 -5.85
CA ARG A 42 -14.90 2.88 -4.87
C ARG A 42 -13.53 3.00 -5.54
N ARG A 43 -12.57 3.57 -4.83
CA ARG A 43 -11.16 3.61 -5.25
C ARG A 43 -10.34 2.78 -4.29
N VAL A 44 -9.44 1.97 -4.83
CA VAL A 44 -8.64 1.03 -4.07
C VAL A 44 -7.20 1.04 -4.57
N SER A 45 -6.27 0.98 -3.63
CA SER A 45 -4.84 0.82 -3.87
C SER A 45 -4.36 -0.49 -3.24
N CYS A 46 -5.00 -1.60 -3.59
CA CYS A 46 -4.61 -2.93 -3.11
C CYS A 46 -4.32 -3.83 -4.31
N HIS A 47 -3.17 -4.52 -4.33
CA HIS A 47 -2.83 -5.44 -5.43
C HIS A 47 -3.84 -6.58 -5.56
N ARG A 48 -4.49 -6.98 -4.46
CA ARG A 48 -5.46 -8.09 -4.41
C ARG A 48 -6.92 -7.62 -4.39
N ALA A 49 -7.22 -6.37 -4.72
CA ALA A 49 -8.59 -5.85 -4.65
C ALA A 49 -9.59 -6.56 -5.57
N GLU A 50 -9.12 -7.20 -6.64
CA GLU A 50 -9.96 -7.98 -7.58
C GLU A 50 -10.07 -9.45 -7.19
N GLU A 51 -9.15 -9.94 -6.37
CA GLU A 51 -9.10 -11.35 -5.93
C GLU A 51 -9.77 -11.53 -4.56
N LEU A 52 -9.76 -10.47 -3.74
CA LEU A 52 -10.48 -10.40 -2.48
C LEU A 52 -11.82 -9.72 -2.74
N ASP A 53 -12.87 -10.52 -2.80
CA ASP A 53 -14.25 -10.05 -2.72
C ASP A 53 -14.50 -9.51 -1.30
N LEU A 54 -14.08 -8.26 -1.06
CA LEU A 54 -14.37 -7.51 0.16
C LEU A 54 -15.74 -6.86 0.01
N ALA A 55 -16.77 -7.71 -0.18
CA ALA A 55 -18.17 -7.29 -0.17
C ALA A 55 -18.62 -6.90 1.24
#